data_AF-A0A436WZW5-F1
#
_entry.id   AF-A0A436WZW5-F1
#
_cell.length_a   1.000
_cell.length_b   1.000
_cell.length_c   1.000
_cell.angle_alpha   90.00
_cell.angle_beta   90.00
_cell.angle_gamma   90.00
#
_symmetry.space_group_name_H-M   'P 1'
#
loop_
_entity.id
_entity.type
_entity.pdbx_description
1 polymer ?
#
loop_
_entity_poly.entity_id
_entity_poly.type
_entity_poly.pdbx_seq_one_letter_code
_entity_poly.pdbx_strand_id
1 'polypeptide(L)'
;MGEIWKLSPSVEGIEVSNLGRVRVIPYAKEMPYGGLRTYGGHAWHGTISRDASRPRRVFGFRGKTHKVHRLVCEAFRGLEPFPNADVIHRNGDTLDNVETNLRWATRSEIVSQMSIGVAA
;
A
#
# COMPACT_ATOMS: atom_id res chain seq x y z
N MET A 1 12.29 -14.95 -7.90
CA MET A 1 10.82 -15.01 -7.79
C MET A 1 10.25 -13.79 -8.47
N GLY A 2 9.21 -13.94 -9.29
CA GLY A 2 8.59 -12.83 -10.01
C GLY A 2 7.75 -11.92 -9.13
N GLU A 3 7.36 -10.76 -9.67
CA GLU A 3 6.40 -9.86 -9.04
C GLU A 3 5.00 -10.46 -9.11
N ILE A 4 4.34 -10.63 -7.96
CA ILE A 4 2.98 -11.19 -7.85
C ILE A 4 2.02 -10.02 -7.60
N TRP A 5 0.95 -9.96 -8.38
CA TRP A 5 -0.10 -8.94 -8.27
C TRP A 5 -1.39 -9.56 -7.71
N LYS A 6 -2.03 -8.88 -6.76
CA LYS A 6 -3.31 -9.28 -6.15
C LYS A 6 -4.26 -8.09 -6.10
N LEU A 7 -5.56 -8.36 -6.15
CA LEU A 7 -6.58 -7.34 -5.91
C LEU A 7 -6.55 -6.88 -4.45
N SER A 8 -6.78 -5.60 -4.21
CA SER A 8 -6.95 -5.08 -2.86
C SER A 8 -8.34 -5.44 -2.33
N PRO A 9 -8.47 -6.17 -1.20
CA PRO A 9 -9.77 -6.51 -0.63
C PRO A 9 -10.57 -5.29 -0.18
N SER A 10 -9.88 -4.24 0.31
CA SER A 10 -10.51 -3.04 0.89
C SER A 10 -10.77 -1.93 -0.13
N VAL A 11 -10.16 -2.01 -1.32
CA VAL A 11 -10.25 -0.97 -2.35
C VAL A 11 -10.45 -1.61 -3.71
N GLU A 12 -11.68 -1.54 -4.22
CA GLU A 12 -11.99 -2.05 -5.55
C GLU A 12 -11.34 -1.20 -6.66
N GLY A 13 -10.90 -1.88 -7.72
CA GLY A 13 -10.32 -1.22 -8.91
C GLY A 13 -8.80 -1.01 -8.85
N ILE A 14 -8.12 -1.58 -7.85
CA ILE A 14 -6.66 -1.51 -7.73
C ILE A 14 -6.04 -2.88 -7.50
N GLU A 15 -4.79 -3.01 -7.92
CA GLU A 15 -3.94 -4.16 -7.66
C GLU A 15 -2.69 -3.75 -6.88
N VAL A 16 -2.23 -4.68 -6.06
CA VAL A 16 -1.09 -4.50 -5.16
C VAL A 16 -0.10 -5.63 -5.42
N SER A 17 1.17 -5.26 -5.48
CA SER A 17 2.29 -6.16 -5.72
C SER A 17 2.96 -6.59 -4.41
N ASN A 18 3.55 -7.78 -4.41
CA ASN A 18 4.33 -8.29 -3.28
C ASN A 18 5.57 -7.43 -2.96
N LEU A 19 6.02 -6.59 -3.90
CA LEU A 19 7.12 -5.64 -3.74
C LEU A 19 6.68 -4.28 -3.19
N GLY A 20 5.41 -4.12 -2.82
CA GLY A 20 4.89 -2.85 -2.32
C GLY A 20 4.53 -1.84 -3.39
N ARG A 21 4.34 -2.27 -4.64
CA ARG A 21 3.80 -1.43 -5.71
C ARG A 21 2.28 -1.50 -5.74
N VAL A 22 1.65 -0.42 -6.19
CA VAL A 22 0.20 -0.31 -6.37
C VAL A 22 -0.05 0.19 -7.79
N ARG A 23 -1.10 -0.32 -8.43
CA ARG A 23 -1.59 0.18 -9.72
C ARG A 23 -3.10 0.20 -9.75
N VAL A 24 -3.67 1.11 -10.53
CA VAL A 24 -5.10 1.10 -10.87
C VAL A 24 -5.29 0.10 -12.01
N ILE A 25 -6.33 -0.74 -11.92
CA ILE A 25 -6.68 -1.69 -12.99
C ILE A 25 -6.96 -0.89 -14.26
N PRO A 26 -6.35 -1.24 -15.41
CA PRO A 26 -6.58 -0.52 -16.65
C PRO A 26 -8.07 -0.51 -17.02
N TYR A 27 -8.61 0.68 -17.31
CA TYR A 27 -9.97 0.81 -17.83
C TYR A 27 -10.02 1.86 -18.93
N ALA A 28 -10.87 1.64 -19.93
CA ALA A 28 -11.12 2.60 -20.99
C ALA A 28 -12.42 3.36 -20.70
N LYS A 29 -12.43 4.66 -21.00
CA LYS A 29 -13.65 5.47 -20.93
C LYS A 29 -13.80 6.28 -22.21
N GLU A 30 -15.04 6.35 -22.70
CA GLU A 30 -15.41 7.22 -23.81
C GLU A 30 -15.37 8.69 -23.38
N MET A 31 -14.86 9.53 -24.28
CA MET A 31 -14.73 10.96 -24.04
C MET A 31 -15.95 11.72 -24.60
N PRO A 32 -16.33 12.89 -24.01
CA PRO A 32 -17.52 13.65 -24.43
C PRO A 32 -17.56 14.06 -25.91
N TYR A 33 -16.38 14.17 -26.56
CA TYR A 33 -16.25 14.58 -27.96
C TYR A 33 -15.75 13.45 -28.87
N GLY A 34 -15.95 12.19 -28.44
CA GLY A 34 -15.49 11.00 -29.16
C GLY A 34 -14.08 10.55 -28.77
N GLY A 35 -13.79 9.28 -29.08
CA GLY A 35 -12.52 8.61 -28.74
C GLY A 35 -12.53 7.88 -27.40
N LEU A 36 -11.63 6.90 -27.27
CA LEU A 36 -11.40 6.11 -26.06
C LEU A 36 -10.14 6.59 -25.36
N ARG A 37 -10.23 6.86 -24.06
CA ARG A 37 -9.05 7.13 -23.22
C ARG A 37 -8.84 5.99 -22.24
N THR A 38 -7.65 5.41 -22.26
CA THR A 38 -7.21 4.40 -21.30
C THR A 38 -6.65 5.08 -20.04
N TYR A 39 -7.07 4.59 -18.88
CA TYR A 39 -6.62 5.00 -17.56
C TYR A 39 -6.04 3.80 -16.83
N GLY A 40 -5.16 4.05 -15.84
CA GLY A 40 -4.57 3.00 -15.02
C GLY A 40 -3.38 2.28 -15.68
N GLY A 41 -3.05 1.09 -15.18
CA GLY A 41 -1.95 0.25 -15.67
C GLY A 41 -0.55 0.64 -15.20
N HIS A 42 -0.35 1.88 -14.75
CA HIS A 42 0.93 2.32 -14.22
C HIS A 42 1.16 1.81 -12.78
N ALA A 43 2.19 0.99 -12.61
CA ALA A 43 2.65 0.48 -11.32
C ALA A 43 3.69 1.42 -10.69
N TRP A 44 3.49 1.76 -9.42
CA TRP A 44 4.44 2.58 -8.65
C TRP A 44 4.42 2.28 -7.16
N HIS A 45 5.30 2.88 -6.37
CA HIS A 45 5.30 2.73 -4.91
C HIS A 45 4.41 3.76 -4.18
N GLY A 46 3.71 4.62 -4.91
CA GLY A 46 2.99 5.76 -4.33
C GLY A 46 3.92 6.90 -3.90
N THR A 47 3.37 7.85 -3.15
CA THR A 47 4.03 9.08 -2.71
C THR A 47 4.45 8.97 -1.24
N ILE A 48 5.51 9.65 -0.83
CA ILE A 48 5.88 9.73 0.59
C ILE A 48 5.00 10.76 1.29
N SER A 49 4.43 10.40 2.44
CA SER A 49 3.64 11.29 3.28
C SER A 49 4.47 12.47 3.79
N ARG A 50 3.84 13.63 4.01
CA ARG A 50 4.50 14.84 4.53
C ARG A 50 4.98 14.75 5.99
N ASP A 51 4.64 13.69 6.71
CA ASP A 51 5.11 13.46 8.07
C ASP A 51 6.63 13.19 8.06
N ALA A 52 7.40 14.19 8.48
CA ALA A 52 8.86 14.12 8.54
C ALA A 52 9.37 13.17 9.63
N SER A 53 8.59 12.92 10.68
CA SER A 53 9.03 12.08 11.81
C SER A 53 8.99 10.59 11.46
N ARG A 54 7.99 10.17 10.69
CA ARG A 54 7.77 8.78 10.27
C ARG A 54 7.19 8.74 8.85
N PRO A 55 8.01 8.95 7.81
CA PRO A 55 7.55 9.00 6.43
C PRO A 55 6.98 7.64 6.01
N ARG A 56 5.80 7.64 5.39
CA ARG A 56 5.14 6.41 4.91
C ARG A 56 4.76 6.57 3.46
N ARG A 57 4.74 5.46 2.72
CA ARG A 57 4.18 5.46 1.36
C ARG A 57 2.66 5.47 1.40
N VAL A 58 2.08 6.40 0.67
CA VAL A 58 0.64 6.61 0.53
C VAL A 58 0.22 6.62 -0.94
N PHE A 59 -1.02 6.22 -1.17
CA PHE A 59 -1.62 6.12 -2.49
C PHE A 59 -2.97 6.82 -2.50
N GLY A 60 -3.08 7.88 -3.32
CA GLY A 60 -4.32 8.62 -3.52
C GLY A 60 -5.18 7.96 -4.61
N PHE A 61 -6.40 7.57 -4.27
CA PHE A 61 -7.35 6.98 -5.21
C PHE A 61 -8.79 7.34 -4.85
N ARG A 62 -9.58 7.74 -5.86
CA ARG A 62 -10.98 8.16 -5.70
C ARG A 62 -11.21 9.17 -4.55
N GLY A 63 -10.30 10.14 -4.42
CA GLY A 63 -10.38 11.19 -3.39
C GLY A 63 -9.99 10.76 -1.97
N LYS A 64 -9.55 9.51 -1.76
CA LYS A 64 -9.08 9.00 -0.48
C LYS A 64 -7.59 8.66 -0.54
N THR A 65 -6.91 8.85 0.59
CA THR A 65 -5.49 8.49 0.74
C THR A 65 -5.39 7.17 1.50
N HIS A 66 -4.80 6.17 0.87
CA HIS A 66 -4.58 4.85 1.43
C HIS A 66 -3.11 4.64 1.80
N LYS A 67 -2.85 3.92 2.88
CA LYS A 67 -1.49 3.54 3.30
C LYS A 67 -1.04 2.30 2.52
N VAL A 68 0.11 2.38 1.85
CA VAL A 68 0.57 1.29 0.96
C VAL A 68 0.85 0.00 1.74
N HIS A 69 1.54 0.06 2.88
CA HIS A 69 1.78 -1.13 3.72
C HIS A 69 0.49 -1.85 4.11
N ARG A 70 -0.60 -1.11 4.34
CA ARG A 70 -1.87 -1.70 4.74
C ARG A 70 -2.51 -2.44 3.57
N LEU A 71 -2.53 -1.82 2.38
CA LEU A 71 -3.02 -2.46 1.15
C LEU A 71 -2.24 -3.75 0.82
N VAL A 72 -0.91 -3.73 0.98
CA VAL A 72 -0.07 -4.91 0.74
C VAL A 72 -0.36 -5.99 1.78
N CYS A 73 -0.39 -5.64 3.07
CA CYS A 73 -0.67 -6.61 4.13
C CYS A 73 -2.05 -7.25 3.93
N GLU A 74 -3.07 -6.45 3.63
CA GLU A 74 -4.43 -6.95 3.36
C GLU A 74 -4.48 -7.90 2.16
N ALA A 75 -3.80 -7.58 1.07
CA ALA A 75 -3.79 -8.42 -0.14
C ALA A 75 -3.04 -9.75 0.05
N PHE A 76 -1.95 -9.77 0.82
CA PHE A 76 -1.09 -10.95 0.96
C PHE A 76 -1.32 -11.76 2.24
N ARG A 77 -1.71 -11.11 3.34
CA ARG A 77 -1.93 -11.72 4.66
C ARG A 77 -3.42 -11.80 5.03
N GLY A 78 -4.30 -11.22 4.21
CA GLY A 78 -5.74 -11.16 4.47
C GLY A 78 -6.12 -9.93 5.29
N LEU A 79 -7.42 -9.74 5.45
CA LEU A 79 -8.01 -8.64 6.21
C LEU A 79 -7.56 -8.64 7.67
N GLU A 80 -7.84 -7.53 8.34
CA GLU A 80 -7.53 -7.30 9.75
C GLU A 80 -8.03 -8.47 10.62
N PRO A 81 -7.13 -9.26 11.24
CA PRO A 81 -7.52 -10.49 11.94
C PRO A 81 -8.15 -10.23 13.32
N PHE A 82 -7.96 -9.05 13.88
CA PHE A 82 -8.52 -8.62 15.16
C PHE A 82 -8.76 -7.11 15.17
N PRO A 83 -9.65 -6.58 16.03
CA PRO A 83 -9.94 -5.15 16.07
C PRO A 83 -8.72 -4.30 16.42
N ASN A 84 -8.52 -3.23 15.67
CA ASN A 84 -7.40 -2.29 15.80
C ASN A 84 -6.03 -2.92 15.49
N ALA A 85 -5.97 -3.96 14.66
CA ALA A 85 -4.71 -4.42 14.12
C ALA A 85 -4.15 -3.37 13.16
N ASP A 86 -2.86 -3.09 13.30
CA ASP A 86 -2.13 -2.24 12.39
C ASP A 86 -0.90 -2.99 11.89
N VAL A 87 -0.31 -2.52 10.80
CA VAL A 87 0.79 -3.23 10.15
C VAL A 87 2.11 -2.78 10.74
N ILE A 88 2.96 -3.75 11.04
CA ILE A 88 4.32 -3.52 11.53
C ILE A 88 5.34 -3.99 10.50
N HIS A 89 6.43 -3.21 10.37
CA HIS A 89 7.55 -3.46 9.48
C HIS A 89 8.66 -4.19 10.24
N ARG A 90 9.05 -5.41 9.84
CA ARG A 90 10.04 -6.21 10.59
C ARG A 90 11.40 -5.53 10.67
N ASN A 91 11.82 -4.87 9.59
CA ASN A 91 13.09 -4.13 9.53
C ASN A 91 13.03 -2.72 10.13
N GLY A 92 11.87 -2.26 10.59
CA GLY A 92 11.67 -0.90 11.12
C GLY A 92 11.65 0.22 10.07
N ASP A 93 11.89 -0.08 8.79
CA ASP A 93 11.81 0.89 7.69
C ASP A 93 10.36 1.01 7.19
N THR A 94 9.78 2.19 7.38
CA THR A 94 8.39 2.50 7.00
C THR A 94 8.18 2.68 5.49
N LEU A 95 9.25 2.76 4.70
CA LEU A 95 9.22 2.91 3.25
C LEU A 95 9.35 1.57 2.51
N ASP A 96 9.84 0.54 3.19
CA ASP A 96 9.98 -0.82 2.65
C ASP A 96 8.69 -1.63 2.85
N ASN A 97 7.82 -1.62 1.83
CA ASN A 97 6.50 -2.26 1.88
C ASN A 97 6.47 -3.62 1.19
N VAL A 98 7.59 -4.35 1.13
CA VAL A 98 7.62 -5.74 0.64
C VAL A 98 6.77 -6.62 1.57
N GLU A 99 5.95 -7.52 1.02
CA GLU A 99 5.01 -8.32 1.83
C GLU A 99 5.69 -9.11 2.94
N THR A 100 6.90 -9.63 2.69
CA THR A 100 7.66 -10.42 3.68
C THR A 100 8.09 -9.60 4.89
N ASN A 101 8.22 -8.28 4.70
CA ASN A 101 8.55 -7.32 5.74
C ASN A 101 7.32 -6.91 6.56
N LEU A 102 6.11 -7.21 6.11
CA LEU A 102 4.86 -6.75 6.73
C LEU A 102 4.18 -7.88 7.51
N ARG A 103 3.61 -7.54 8.67
CA ARG A 103 2.68 -8.41 9.41
C ARG A 103 1.65 -7.59 10.17
N TRP A 104 0.52 -8.21 10.50
CA TRP A 104 -0.42 -7.67 11.48
C TRP A 104 0.19 -7.69 12.88
N ALA A 105 -0.05 -6.60 13.62
CA ALA A 105 0.40 -6.44 14.98
C ALA A 105 -0.58 -5.61 15.79
N THR A 106 -0.54 -5.82 17.10
CA THR A 106 -1.27 -5.02 18.08
C THR A 106 -0.59 -3.67 18.29
N ARG A 107 -1.33 -2.72 18.86
CA ARG A 107 -0.77 -1.41 19.20
C ARG A 107 0.43 -1.52 20.15
N SER A 108 0.37 -2.43 21.11
CA SER A 108 1.45 -2.67 22.08
C SER A 108 2.74 -3.15 21.40
N GLU A 109 2.64 -4.07 20.45
CA GLU A 109 3.80 -4.54 19.67
C GLU A 109 4.43 -3.42 18.85
N ILE A 110 3.61 -2.58 18.20
CA ILE A 110 4.09 -1.45 17.39
C ILE A 110 4.81 -0.41 18.25
N VAL A 111 4.33 -0.15 19.47
CA VAL A 111 4.95 0.80 20.40
C VAL A 111 6.24 0.21 20.99
N SER A 112 6.24 -1.09 21.28
CA SER A 112 7.42 -1.78 21.80
C SER A 112 8.55 -1.91 20.76
N GLN A 113 8.24 -1.79 19.47
CA GLN A 113 9.26 -1.87 18.44
C GLN A 113 10.09 -0.58 18.42
N MET A 114 11.38 -0.72 18.69
CA MET A 114 12.34 0.36 18.52
C MET A 114 12.39 0.75 17.04
N SER A 115 12.05 2.00 16.72
CA SER A 115 12.21 2.53 15.38
C SER A 115 13.69 2.74 15.12
N ILE A 116 14.24 2.01 14.13
CA ILE A 116 15.50 2.40 13.53
C ILE A 116 15.21 3.72 12.82
N GLY A 117 15.81 4.81 13.31
CA GLY A 117 15.67 6.11 12.67
C GLY A 117 16.06 5.98 11.22
N VAL A 118 15.14 6.28 10.30
CA VAL A 118 15.45 6.41 8.88
C VAL A 118 16.41 7.60 8.80
N ALA A 119 17.68 7.34 8.53
CA ALA A 119 18.66 8.38 8.27
C ALA A 119 18.15 9.21 7.09
N ALA A 120 18.05 10.52 7.32
CA ALA A 120 17.58 11.52 6.36
C ALA A 120 18.44 11.57 5.10
#